data_AF-A0A1V5M921-F1
#
_entry.id   AF-A0A1V5M921-F1
#
_cell.length_a   1.000
_cell.length_b   1.000
_cell.length_c   1.000
_cell.angle_alpha   90.00
_cell.angle_beta   90.00
_cell.angle_gamma   90.00
#
_symmetry.space_group_name_H-M   'P 1'
#
loop_
_entity.id
_entity.type
_entity.pdbx_description
1 polymer ?
#
loop_
_entity_poly.entity_id
_entity_poly.type
_entity_poly.pdbx_seq_one_letter_code
_entity_poly.pdbx_strand_id
1 'polypeptide(L)' 'MRYLACDLGAESGRIVAGNLEKGRLNLELVHRFPNQPVWLPEGLRWDILGIFR' A
#
# COMPACT_ATOMS: atom_id res chain seq x y z
N MET A 1 16.93 -4.14 11.74
CA MET A 1 16.44 -2.78 11.41
C MET A 1 15.12 -2.95 10.68
N ARG A 2 14.07 -2.24 11.12
CA ARG A 2 12.70 -2.45 10.61
C ARG A 2 12.32 -1.35 9.63
N TYR A 3 11.74 -1.75 8.51
CA TYR A 3 11.30 -0.89 7.42
C TYR A 3 9.85 -1.20 7.06
N LEU A 4 9.16 -0.22 6.49
CA LEU A 4 7.85 -0.40 5.88
C LEU A 4 7.94 0.02 4.40
N ALA A 5 7.44 -0.85 3.53
CA ALA A 5 7.22 -0.55 2.13
C ALA A 5 5.71 -0.38 1.90
N CYS A 6 5.33 0.73 1.27
CA CYS A 6 3.97 1.03 0.87
C CYS A 6 3.89 0.97 -0.66
N ASP A 7 3.20 -0.04 -1.19
CA ASP A 7 2.90 -0.21 -2.61
C ASP A 7 1.48 0.32 -2.87
N LEU A 8 1.34 1.35 -3.70
CA LEU A 8 0.07 1.96 -4.08
C LEU A 8 -0.18 1.69 -5.56
N GLY A 9 -0.75 0.51 -5.85
CA GLY A 9 -1.15 0.13 -7.21
C GLY A 9 -2.50 0.71 -7.59
N ALA A 10 -2.75 0.81 -8.90
CA ALA A 10 -3.95 1.45 -9.44
C ALA A 10 -5.27 0.89 -8.89
N GLU A 11 -5.33 -0.41 -8.61
CA GLU A 11 -6.54 -1.09 -8.11
C GLU A 11 -6.40 -1.63 -6.67
N SER A 12 -5.17 -1.76 -6.17
CA SER A 12 -4.91 -2.29 -4.83
C SER A 12 -3.62 -1.73 -4.24
N GLY A 13 -3.57 -1.65 -2.92
CA GLY A 13 -2.37 -1.29 -2.18
C GLY A 13 -1.93 -2.40 -1.22
N ARG A 14 -0.66 -2.36 -0.84
CA ARG A 14 -0.03 -3.30 0.10
C ARG A 14 0.93 -2.58 1.04
N ILE A 15 0.92 -2.99 2.30
CA ILE A 15 1.91 -2.60 3.31
C ILE A 15 2.73 -3.85 3.66
N VAL A 16 4.04 -3.76 3.48
CA VAL A 16 4.98 -4.86 3.78
C VAL A 16 5.99 -4.39 4.81
N ALA A 17 6.08 -5.11 5.92
CA ALA A 17 7.14 -4.91 6.90
C ALA A 17 8.37 -5.73 6.50
N GLY A 18 9.53 -5.09 6.48
CA GLY A 18 10.82 -5.73 6.26
C GLY A 18 11.71 -5.62 7.49
N ASN A 19 12.31 -6.72 7.92
CA ASN A 19 13.32 -6.70 8.97
C ASN A 19 14.63 -7.29 8.43
N LEU A 20 15.67 -6.46 8.38
CA LEU A 20 17.02 -6.86 8.00
C LEU A 20 17.83 -7.16 9.26
N GLU A 21 18.20 -8.43 9.43
CA GLU A 21 18.98 -8.92 10.55
C GLU A 21 20.04 -9.91 10.07
N LYS A 22 21.30 -9.70 10.49
CA LYS A 22 22.44 -10.57 10.15
C LYS A 22 22.55 -10.86 8.65
N GLY A 23 22.28 -9.85 7.81
CA GLY A 23 22.31 -9.97 6.35
C GLY A 23 21.12 -10.70 5.73
N ARG A 24 20.11 -11.11 6.51
CA ARG A 24 18.89 -11.75 6.01
C ARG A 24 17.70 -10.80 6.10
N LEU A 25 17.01 -10.62 4.97
CA LEU A 25 15.75 -9.88 4.90
C LEU A 25 14.58 -10.83 5.17
N ASN A 26 13.78 -10.55 6.19
CA ASN A 26 12.50 -11.22 6.41
C ASN A 26 11.38 -10.24 6.07
N LEU A 27 10.36 -10.71 5.36
CA LEU A 27 9.23 -9.91 4.89
C LEU A 27 7.91 -10.42 5.44
N GLU A 28 7.02 -9.51 5.80
CA GLU A 28 5.67 -9.79 6.28
C GLU A 28 4.68 -8.89 5.54
N LEU A 29 3.68 -9.48 4.88
CA LEU A 29 2.56 -8.71 4.34
C LEU A 29 1.66 -8.31 5.51
N VAL A 30 1.71 -7.04 5.89
CA VAL A 30 0.96 -6.50 7.03
C VAL A 30 -0.49 -6.24 6.63
N HIS A 31 -0.68 -5.66 5.44
CA HIS A 31 -2.01 -5.31 4.98
C HIS A 31 -2.09 -5.32 3.45
N ARG A 32 -3.26 -5.68 2.93
CA ARG A 32 -3.65 -5.53 1.54
C ARG A 32 -5.04 -4.91 1.51
N PHE A 33 -5.21 -3.86 0.72
CA PHE A 33 -6.45 -3.11 0.64
C PHE A 33 -6.81 -2.83 -0.81
N PRO A 34 -8.11 -2.67 -1.13
CA PRO A 34 -8.54 -2.18 -2.42
C PRO A 34 -8.17 -0.70 -2.56
N ASN A 35 -7.77 -0.29 -3.75
CA ASN A 35 -7.56 1.11 -4.10
C ASN A 35 -8.51 1.45 -5.25
N GLN A 36 -9.76 1.73 -4.89
CA GLN A 36 -10.80 1.99 -5.86
C GLN A 36 -10.75 3.47 -6.27
N PRO A 37 -10.75 3.78 -7.57
CA PRO A 37 -10.84 5.15 -8.01
C PRO A 37 -12.25 5.71 -7.75
N VAL A 38 -12.34 7.04 -7.71
CA VAL A 38 -13.58 7.79 -7.59
C VAL A 38 -13.82 8.57 -8.89
N TRP A 39 -15.08 8.56 -9.35
CA TRP A 39 -15.53 9.39 -10.46
C TRP A 39 -15.89 10.79 -9.96
N LEU A 40 -15.25 11.81 -10.53
CA LEU A 40 -15.59 13.22 -10.35
C LEU A 40 -16.08 13.80 -11.70
N PRO A 41 -16.75 14.97 -11.72
CA PRO A 41 -17.19 15.61 -12.97
C PRO A 41 -16.07 15.79 -14.02
N GLU A 42 -14.84 16.01 -13.57
CA GLU A 42 -13.63 16.18 -14.37
C GLU A 42 -12.90 14.86 -14.70
N GLY A 43 -13.50 13.72 -14.37
CA GLY A 43 -13.04 12.38 -14.70
C GLY A 43 -12.58 11.55 -13.50
N LEU A 44 -11.89 10.44 -13.82
CA LEU A 44 -11.44 9.47 -12.83
C LEU A 44 -10.28 10.02 -12.00
N ARG A 45 -10.34 9.83 -10.67
CA ARG A 45 -9.30 10.26 -9.71
C ARG A 45 -9.05 9.16 -8.68
N TRP A 46 -7.94 9.27 -7.96
CA TRP A 46 -7.65 8.44 -6.78
C TRP A 46 -8.52 8.86 -5.61
N ASP A 47 -9.16 7.91 -4.92
CA ASP A 47 -9.82 8.17 -3.63
C ASP A 47 -8.76 8.18 -2.52
N ILE A 48 -8.09 9.32 -2.34
CA ILE A 48 -7.01 9.47 -1.35
C ILE A 48 -7.50 9.18 0.07
N LEU A 49 -8.75 9.51 0.39
CA LEU A 49 -9.32 9.23 1.72
C LEU A 49 -9.74 7.77 1.87
N GLY A 50 -10.14 7.13 0.77
CA GLY A 50 -10.44 5.70 0.71
C GLY A 50 -9.25 4.79 1.05
N ILE A 51 -8.02 5.26 0.85
CA ILE A 51 -6.79 4.52 1.20
C ILE A 51 -6.71 4.20 2.70
N PHE A 52 -7.33 5.01 3.57
CA PHE A 52 -7.28 4.84 5.03
C PHE A 52 -8.47 4.05 5.62
N ARG A 53 -9.37 3.54 4.79
CA ARG A 53 -10.54 2.77 5.25
C ARG A 53 -10.20 1.33 5.61
#